data_AF-A0A934RWK4-F1
#
_entry.id   AF-A0A934RWK4-F1
#
_cell.length_a   1.000
_cell.length_b   1.000
_cell.length_c   1.000
_cell.angle_alpha   90.00
_cell.angle_beta   90.00
_cell.angle_gamma   90.00
#
_symmetry.space_group_name_H-M   'P 1'
#
loop_
_entity.id
_entity.type
_entity.pdbx_description
1 polymer ?
#
loop_
_entity_poly.entity_id
_entity_poly.type
_entity_poly.pdbx_seq_one_letter_code
_entity_poly.pdbx_strand_id
1 'polypeptide(L)'
;MQSVPELTESLSKRLDSMINDIERSAKMAKMVSMNASVIAVRNRSLSSEAFAFEAVAAQIMDISEASLDRIETLREILREMDSLTSIINKAGRQRMLSQRYMKLVLSARLDTEQDQSVTNELASLKQLFERSIHELIRCPLNTDTITNQLLLTQGYWDCFIASVERRDYSTATEQNETVLVEMNKAVQLYESLVHQK
;
A
#
# COMPACT_ATOMS: atom_id res chain seq x y z
N MET A 1 15.65 -8.76 -13.33
CA MET A 1 15.06 -8.71 -11.98
C MET A 1 13.89 -7.75 -12.04
N GLN A 2 12.65 -8.27 -12.00
CA GLN A 2 11.49 -7.40 -11.81
C GLN A 2 11.56 -6.78 -10.42
N SER A 3 11.21 -5.50 -10.33
CA SER A 3 11.25 -4.77 -9.08
C SER A 3 10.18 -5.33 -8.12
N VAL A 4 10.52 -5.49 -6.83
CA VAL A 4 9.57 -5.96 -5.79
C VAL A 4 8.19 -5.27 -5.85
N PRO A 5 8.09 -3.95 -6.15
CA PRO A 5 6.81 -3.25 -6.30
C PRO A 5 5.92 -3.75 -7.46
N GLU A 6 6.51 -4.10 -8.61
CA GLU A 6 5.76 -4.65 -9.76
C GLU A 6 5.22 -6.05 -9.45
N LEU A 7 5.97 -6.83 -8.69
CA LEU A 7 5.56 -8.18 -8.27
C LEU A 7 4.38 -8.11 -7.29
N THR A 8 4.40 -7.16 -6.36
CA THR A 8 3.31 -6.94 -5.39
C THR A 8 2.03 -6.44 -6.05
N GLU A 9 2.11 -5.52 -7.01
CA GLU A 9 0.93 -5.01 -7.73
C GLU A 9 0.30 -6.10 -8.62
N SER A 10 1.14 -6.94 -9.25
CA SER A 10 0.68 -8.09 -10.05
C SER A 10 0.00 -9.16 -9.19
N LEU A 11 0.53 -9.41 -7.99
CA LEU A 11 -0.05 -10.38 -7.05
C LEU A 11 -1.39 -9.90 -6.47
N SER A 12 -1.50 -8.62 -6.11
CA SER A 12 -2.73 -7.99 -5.62
C SER A 12 -3.86 -8.12 -6.66
N LYS A 13 -3.58 -7.75 -7.93
CA LYS A 13 -4.55 -7.92 -9.04
C LYS A 13 -4.99 -9.37 -9.27
N ARG A 14 -4.07 -10.34 -9.12
CA ARG A 14 -4.40 -11.76 -9.24
C ARG A 14 -5.28 -12.25 -8.10
N LEU A 15 -4.98 -11.85 -6.86
CA LEU A 15 -5.77 -12.18 -5.67
C LEU A 15 -7.18 -11.57 -5.76
N ASP A 16 -7.31 -10.32 -6.20
CA ASP A 16 -8.61 -9.69 -6.44
C ASP A 16 -9.45 -10.45 -7.46
N SER A 17 -8.84 -10.89 -8.57
CA SER A 17 -9.53 -11.71 -9.57
C SER A 17 -10.03 -13.02 -8.95
N MET A 18 -9.18 -13.73 -8.18
CA MET A 18 -9.57 -14.97 -7.52
C MET A 18 -10.70 -14.77 -6.51
N ILE A 19 -10.65 -13.71 -5.70
CA ILE A 19 -11.70 -13.38 -4.75
C ILE A 19 -13.04 -13.15 -5.47
N ASN A 20 -13.03 -12.39 -6.56
CA ASN A 20 -14.23 -12.11 -7.34
C ASN A 20 -14.82 -13.38 -7.97
N ASP A 21 -13.97 -14.30 -8.43
CA ASP A 21 -14.42 -15.58 -8.99
C ASP A 21 -15.04 -16.48 -7.90
N ILE A 22 -14.40 -16.61 -6.74
CA ILE A 22 -14.93 -17.40 -5.62
C ILE A 22 -16.24 -16.80 -5.11
N GLU A 23 -16.36 -15.47 -5.05
CA GLU A 23 -17.60 -14.81 -4.62
C GLU A 23 -18.76 -15.11 -5.58
N ARG A 24 -18.50 -15.07 -6.90
CA ARG A 24 -19.50 -15.43 -7.91
C ARG A 24 -19.93 -16.89 -7.77
N SER A 25 -18.98 -17.81 -7.61
CA SER A 25 -19.27 -19.23 -7.42
C SER A 25 -20.07 -19.50 -6.14
N ALA A 26 -19.71 -18.87 -5.01
CA ALA A 26 -20.43 -18.99 -3.75
C ALA A 26 -21.87 -18.45 -3.82
N LYS A 27 -22.07 -17.29 -4.47
CA LYS A 27 -23.42 -16.74 -4.72
C LYS A 27 -24.28 -17.67 -5.60
N MET A 28 -23.68 -18.25 -6.63
CA MET A 28 -24.37 -19.20 -7.50
C MET A 28 -24.75 -20.48 -6.75
N ALA A 29 -23.83 -21.05 -5.97
CA ALA A 29 -24.09 -22.22 -5.14
C ALA A 29 -25.21 -21.98 -4.12
N LYS A 30 -25.23 -20.81 -3.48
CA LYS A 30 -26.32 -20.39 -2.57
C LYS A 30 -27.67 -20.35 -3.29
N MET A 31 -27.73 -19.75 -4.49
CA MET A 31 -28.96 -19.66 -5.29
C MET A 31 -29.47 -21.04 -5.73
N VAL A 32 -28.58 -21.91 -6.24
CA VAL A 32 -28.93 -23.27 -6.67
C VAL A 32 -29.44 -24.08 -5.48
N SER A 33 -28.78 -23.97 -4.32
CA SER A 33 -29.18 -24.67 -3.10
C SER A 33 -30.52 -24.19 -2.58
N MET A 34 -30.78 -22.88 -2.61
CA MET A 34 -32.09 -22.34 -2.25
C MET A 34 -33.20 -22.89 -3.16
N ASN A 35 -32.98 -22.92 -4.48
CA ASN A 35 -33.94 -23.52 -5.42
C ASN A 35 -34.15 -25.02 -5.17
N ALA A 36 -33.07 -25.77 -4.91
CA ALA A 36 -33.13 -27.19 -4.59
C ALA A 36 -33.91 -27.45 -3.29
N SER A 37 -33.70 -26.64 -2.25
CA SER A 37 -34.46 -26.71 -0.99
C SER A 37 -35.95 -26.49 -1.23
N VAL A 38 -36.33 -25.48 -2.03
CA VAL A 38 -37.76 -25.23 -2.36
C VAL A 38 -38.39 -26.44 -3.08
N ILE A 39 -37.68 -27.03 -4.05
CA ILE A 39 -38.17 -28.20 -4.79
C ILE A 39 -38.29 -29.42 -3.86
N ALA A 40 -37.30 -29.65 -3.00
CA ALA A 40 -37.28 -30.74 -2.03
C ALA A 40 -38.45 -30.63 -1.04
N VAL A 41 -38.67 -29.44 -0.47
CA VAL A 41 -39.79 -29.18 0.46
C VAL A 41 -41.13 -29.43 -0.22
N ARG A 42 -41.29 -29.01 -1.49
CA ARG A 42 -42.52 -29.24 -2.27
C ARG A 42 -42.80 -30.73 -2.51
N ASN A 43 -41.76 -31.54 -2.61
CA ASN A 43 -41.85 -32.98 -2.92
C ASN A 43 -41.71 -33.88 -1.68
N ARG A 44 -41.67 -33.32 -0.46
CA ARG A 44 -41.50 -34.09 0.81
C ARG A 44 -42.49 -35.23 1.00
N SER A 45 -43.72 -35.07 0.52
CA SER A 45 -44.76 -36.10 0.64
C SER A 45 -44.68 -37.18 -0.45
N LEU A 46 -43.84 -36.99 -1.46
CA LEU A 46 -43.77 -37.84 -2.66
C LEU A 46 -42.55 -38.76 -2.67
N SER A 47 -41.47 -38.43 -1.95
CA SER A 47 -40.25 -39.25 -1.88
C SER A 47 -39.51 -39.07 -0.56
N SER A 48 -39.02 -40.17 0.02
CA SER A 48 -38.12 -40.15 1.17
C SER A 48 -36.77 -39.51 0.86
N GLU A 49 -36.35 -39.49 -0.41
CA GLU A 49 -35.10 -38.84 -0.86
C GLU A 49 -35.16 -37.31 -0.76
N ALA A 50 -36.36 -36.72 -0.75
CA ALA A 50 -36.54 -35.27 -0.61
C ALA A 50 -35.88 -34.72 0.66
N PHE A 51 -35.92 -35.46 1.76
CA PHE A 51 -35.23 -35.09 3.01
C PHE A 51 -33.71 -35.09 2.87
N ALA A 52 -33.14 -36.04 2.13
CA ALA A 52 -31.71 -36.10 1.87
C ALA A 52 -31.25 -34.93 0.98
N PHE A 53 -32.02 -34.59 -0.06
CA PHE A 53 -31.74 -33.43 -0.90
C PHE A 53 -31.84 -32.11 -0.14
N GLU A 54 -32.82 -31.97 0.75
CA GLU A 54 -32.95 -30.80 1.61
C GLU A 54 -31.76 -30.65 2.55
N ALA A 55 -31.29 -31.74 3.16
CA ALA A 55 -30.12 -31.72 4.03
C ALA A 55 -28.83 -31.33 3.28
N VAL A 56 -28.65 -31.83 2.05
CA VAL A 56 -27.52 -31.47 1.19
C VAL A 56 -27.60 -30.01 0.76
N ALA A 57 -28.77 -29.54 0.36
CA ALA A 57 -28.97 -28.14 -0.03
C ALA A 57 -28.71 -27.17 1.13
N ALA A 58 -29.14 -27.53 2.35
CA ALA A 58 -28.81 -26.77 3.56
C ALA A 58 -27.30 -26.71 3.80
N GLN A 59 -26.58 -27.85 3.72
CA GLN A 59 -25.12 -27.86 3.87
C GLN A 59 -24.40 -27.00 2.82
N ILE A 60 -24.83 -27.05 1.55
CA ILE A 60 -24.23 -26.21 0.50
C ILE A 60 -24.51 -24.73 0.77
N MET A 61 -25.71 -24.38 1.27
CA MET A 61 -26.05 -23.02 1.66
C MET A 61 -25.15 -22.51 2.79
N ASP A 62 -24.96 -23.31 3.85
CA ASP A 62 -24.08 -22.97 4.98
C ASP A 62 -22.62 -22.80 4.54
N ILE A 63 -22.11 -23.71 3.70
CA ILE A 63 -20.74 -23.62 3.16
C ILE A 63 -20.59 -22.37 2.28
N SER A 64 -21.61 -22.04 1.48
CA SER A 64 -21.61 -20.87 0.60
C SER A 64 -21.59 -19.58 1.43
N GLU A 65 -22.38 -19.52 2.50
CA GLU A 65 -22.41 -18.37 3.42
C GLU A 65 -21.07 -18.19 4.14
N ALA A 66 -20.53 -19.25 4.74
CA ALA A 66 -19.21 -19.21 5.35
C ALA A 66 -18.09 -18.83 4.36
N SER A 67 -18.26 -19.14 3.07
CA SER A 67 -17.30 -18.75 2.03
C SER A 67 -17.38 -17.26 1.69
N LEU A 68 -18.58 -16.67 1.70
CA LEU A 68 -18.77 -15.23 1.51
C LEU A 68 -18.18 -14.43 2.68
N ASP A 69 -18.32 -14.91 3.92
CA ASP A 69 -17.72 -14.27 5.09
C ASP A 69 -16.18 -14.30 5.04
N ARG A 70 -15.60 -15.44 4.64
CA ARG A 70 -14.15 -15.56 4.41
C ARG A 70 -13.65 -14.63 3.31
N ILE A 71 -14.43 -14.44 2.25
CA ILE A 71 -14.10 -13.49 1.19
C ILE A 71 -14.01 -12.06 1.72
N GLU A 72 -14.94 -11.64 2.58
CA GLU A 72 -14.88 -10.28 3.14
C GLU A 72 -13.65 -10.11 4.04
N THR A 73 -13.32 -11.12 4.85
CA THR A 73 -12.08 -11.12 5.64
C THR A 73 -10.83 -11.00 4.74
N LEU A 74 -10.79 -11.73 3.62
CA LEU A 74 -9.68 -11.64 2.65
C LEU A 74 -9.60 -10.26 1.99
N ARG A 75 -10.73 -9.61 1.71
CA ARG A 75 -10.76 -8.24 1.17
C ARG A 75 -10.23 -7.22 2.17
N GLU A 76 -10.56 -7.37 3.45
CA GLU A 76 -10.01 -6.52 4.50
C GLU A 76 -8.50 -6.68 4.60
N ILE A 77 -7.99 -7.92 4.59
CA ILE A 77 -6.55 -8.20 4.60
C ILE A 77 -5.86 -7.58 3.37
N LEU A 78 -6.43 -7.73 2.16
CA LEU A 78 -5.87 -7.10 0.96
C LEU A 78 -5.85 -5.58 1.04
N ARG A 79 -6.92 -4.95 1.54
CA ARG A 79 -6.97 -3.50 1.75
C ARG A 79 -5.89 -3.05 2.73
N GLU A 80 -5.67 -3.79 3.81
CA GLU A 80 -4.58 -3.52 4.75
C GLU A 80 -3.21 -3.66 4.07
N MET A 81 -2.98 -4.71 3.28
CA MET A 81 -1.72 -4.96 2.57
C MET A 81 -1.39 -3.90 1.51
N ASP A 82 -2.39 -3.47 0.72
CA ASP A 82 -2.22 -2.41 -0.28
C ASP A 82 -1.89 -1.07 0.38
N SER A 83 -2.50 -0.79 1.54
CA SER A 83 -2.24 0.45 2.27
C SER A 83 -0.79 0.55 2.76
N LEU A 84 -0.26 -0.52 3.35
CA LEU A 84 1.08 -0.53 3.91
C LEU A 84 2.17 -0.58 2.82
N THR A 85 1.94 -1.36 1.75
CA THR A 85 2.84 -1.38 0.58
C THR A 85 2.91 -0.01 -0.10
N SER A 86 1.77 0.68 -0.21
CA SER A 86 1.72 2.05 -0.73
C SER A 86 2.49 3.04 0.15
N ILE A 87 2.41 2.90 1.47
CA ILE A 87 3.16 3.70 2.44
C ILE A 87 4.66 3.44 2.33
N ILE A 88 5.10 2.18 2.29
CA ILE A 88 6.51 1.80 2.08
C ILE A 88 7.04 2.42 0.78
N ASN A 89 6.28 2.34 -0.31
CA ASN A 89 6.67 2.93 -1.58
C ASN A 89 6.74 4.47 -1.49
N LYS A 90 5.79 5.11 -0.81
CA LYS A 90 5.81 6.56 -0.60
C LYS A 90 7.02 7.00 0.23
N ALA A 91 7.35 6.25 1.28
CA ALA A 91 8.53 6.45 2.10
C ALA A 91 9.82 6.24 1.26
N GLY A 92 9.86 5.16 0.49
CA GLY A 92 10.99 4.85 -0.40
C GLY A 92 11.25 5.93 -1.45
N ARG A 93 10.20 6.56 -1.99
CA ARG A 93 10.31 7.69 -2.94
C ARG A 93 10.98 8.92 -2.33
N GLN A 94 10.87 9.15 -1.01
CA GLN A 94 11.49 10.31 -0.38
C GLN A 94 13.02 10.30 -0.51
N ARG A 95 13.65 9.11 -0.44
CA ARG A 95 15.08 8.92 -0.70
C ARG A 95 15.48 9.36 -2.11
N MET A 96 14.67 8.99 -3.09
CA MET A 96 14.93 9.37 -4.49
C MET A 96 14.75 10.87 -4.69
N LEU A 97 13.71 11.46 -4.08
CA LEU A 97 13.43 12.89 -4.20
C LEU A 97 14.55 13.73 -3.58
N SER A 98 15.06 13.38 -2.39
CA SER A 98 16.14 14.14 -1.76
C SER A 98 17.43 14.10 -2.58
N GLN A 99 17.80 12.93 -3.07
CA GLN A 99 19.00 12.73 -3.89
C GLN A 99 18.88 13.42 -5.26
N ARG A 100 17.71 13.33 -5.90
CA ARG A 100 17.43 14.02 -7.16
C ARG A 100 17.49 15.54 -6.98
N TYR A 101 16.93 16.06 -5.89
CA TYR A 101 17.01 17.49 -5.57
C TYR A 101 18.47 17.93 -5.44
N MET A 102 19.29 17.22 -4.67
CA MET A 102 20.71 17.57 -4.50
C MET A 102 21.48 17.50 -5.82
N LYS A 103 21.26 16.45 -6.62
CA LYS A 103 21.88 16.31 -7.94
C LYS A 103 21.54 17.50 -8.84
N LEU A 104 20.27 17.91 -8.87
CA LEU A 104 19.83 19.03 -9.69
C LEU A 104 20.42 20.37 -9.22
N VAL A 105 20.55 20.58 -7.91
CA VAL A 105 21.24 21.75 -7.33
C VAL A 105 22.71 21.80 -7.77
N LEU A 106 23.42 20.67 -7.71
CA LEU A 106 24.83 20.61 -8.12
C LEU A 106 25.00 20.80 -9.64
N SER A 107 24.11 20.24 -10.45
CA SER A 107 24.11 20.45 -11.90
C SER A 107 23.84 21.91 -12.26
N ALA A 108 22.85 22.55 -11.63
CA ALA A 108 22.51 23.96 -11.84
C ALA A 108 23.65 24.92 -11.47
N ARG A 109 24.58 24.49 -10.60
CA ARG A 109 25.78 25.28 -10.25
C ARG A 109 26.86 25.20 -11.32
N LEU A 110 26.96 24.07 -12.03
CA LEU A 110 27.94 23.87 -13.10
C LEU A 110 27.50 24.54 -14.40
N ASP A 111 26.20 24.76 -14.56
CA ASP A 111 25.63 25.46 -15.69
C ASP A 111 25.64 26.98 -15.48
N THR A 112 26.10 27.73 -16.48
CA THR A 112 26.22 29.20 -16.41
C THR A 112 24.93 29.94 -16.72
N GLU A 113 23.93 29.25 -17.28
CA GLU A 113 22.64 29.82 -17.62
C GLU A 113 21.60 29.46 -16.55
N GLN A 114 20.96 30.46 -15.94
CA GLN A 114 19.85 30.25 -15.03
C GLN A 114 18.60 29.86 -15.81
N ASP A 115 18.39 28.56 -16.00
CA ASP A 115 17.19 28.03 -16.62
C ASP A 115 16.01 28.04 -15.63
N GLN A 116 14.93 28.74 -16.02
CA GLN A 116 13.67 28.79 -15.28
C GLN A 116 13.06 27.38 -15.10
N SER A 117 13.29 26.47 -16.05
CA SER A 117 12.84 25.07 -15.98
C SER A 117 13.45 24.34 -14.77
N VAL A 118 14.75 24.51 -14.55
CA VAL A 118 15.47 23.92 -13.42
C VAL A 118 14.95 24.45 -12.09
N THR A 119 14.69 25.75 -12.01
CA THR A 119 14.11 26.37 -10.82
C THR A 119 12.73 25.81 -10.50
N ASN A 120 11.88 25.64 -11.52
CA ASN A 120 10.55 25.06 -11.36
C ASN A 120 10.61 23.58 -10.92
N GLU A 121 11.55 22.81 -11.47
CA GLU A 121 11.75 21.41 -11.10
C GLU A 121 12.22 21.27 -9.64
N LEU A 122 13.18 22.11 -9.19
CA LEU A 122 13.60 22.15 -7.80
C LEU A 122 12.43 22.46 -6.85
N ALA A 123 11.62 23.46 -7.17
CA ALA A 123 10.44 23.81 -6.38
C ALA A 123 9.43 22.65 -6.31
N SER A 124 9.19 21.97 -7.43
CA SER A 124 8.31 20.80 -7.52
C SER A 124 8.81 19.63 -6.66
N LEU A 125 10.11 19.31 -6.74
CA LEU A 125 10.73 18.25 -5.93
C LEU A 125 10.64 18.54 -4.43
N LYS A 126 10.93 19.79 -4.03
CA LYS A 126 10.81 20.24 -2.63
C LYS A 126 9.38 20.09 -2.11
N GLN A 127 8.40 20.62 -2.85
CA GLN A 127 6.99 20.50 -2.47
C GLN A 127 6.50 19.06 -2.39
N LEU A 128 6.92 18.21 -3.34
CA LEU A 128 6.52 16.81 -3.36
C LEU A 128 7.08 16.05 -2.16
N PHE A 129 8.34 16.31 -1.79
CA PHE A 129 8.95 15.76 -0.59
C PHE A 129 8.18 16.20 0.67
N GLU A 130 8.03 17.52 0.86
CA GLU A 130 7.38 18.11 2.04
C GLU A 130 5.92 17.65 2.21
N ARG A 131 5.16 17.58 1.11
CA ARG A 131 3.79 17.05 1.15
C ARG A 131 3.79 15.58 1.56
N SER A 132 4.64 14.78 0.94
CA SER A 132 4.68 13.33 1.17
C SER A 132 5.14 12.99 2.59
N ILE A 133 6.15 13.68 3.14
CA ILE A 133 6.62 13.43 4.50
C ILE A 133 5.56 13.82 5.54
N HIS A 134 4.82 14.91 5.33
CA HIS A 134 3.68 15.26 6.20
C HIS A 134 2.54 14.23 6.14
N GLU A 135 2.24 13.69 4.95
CA GLU A 135 1.28 12.60 4.80
C GLU A 135 1.73 11.33 5.53
N LEU A 136 3.03 11.00 5.44
CA LEU A 136 3.62 9.87 6.16
C LEU A 136 3.56 10.06 7.67
N ILE A 137 3.89 11.25 8.18
CA ILE A 137 3.84 11.57 9.63
C ILE A 137 2.42 11.38 10.19
N ARG A 138 1.39 11.76 9.43
CA ARG A 138 -0.03 11.65 9.84
C ARG A 138 -0.65 10.28 9.58
N CYS A 139 0.12 9.32 9.11
CA CYS A 139 -0.40 8.01 8.79
C CYS A 139 -0.90 7.30 10.06
N PRO A 140 -2.17 6.81 10.08
CA PRO A 140 -2.74 6.15 11.26
C PRO A 140 -2.08 4.80 11.57
N LEU A 141 -1.32 4.23 10.63
CA LEU A 141 -0.59 2.97 10.83
C LEU A 141 0.76 3.18 11.53
N ASN A 142 1.14 4.42 11.83
CA ASN A 142 2.41 4.69 12.49
C ASN A 142 2.38 4.28 13.97
N THR A 143 3.46 3.65 14.40
CA THR A 143 3.83 3.59 15.81
C THR A 143 4.53 4.88 16.23
N ASP A 144 4.65 5.14 17.53
CA ASP A 144 5.40 6.30 18.05
C ASP A 144 6.84 6.31 17.52
N THR A 145 7.48 5.15 17.41
CA THR A 145 8.82 5.00 16.86
C THR A 145 8.90 5.47 15.40
N ILE A 146 7.94 5.10 14.56
CA ILE A 146 7.90 5.51 13.15
C ILE A 146 7.65 7.01 13.05
N THR A 147 6.69 7.54 13.81
CA THR A 147 6.37 8.97 13.82
C THR A 147 7.60 9.80 14.22
N ASN A 148 8.30 9.39 15.28
CA ASN A 148 9.53 10.07 15.74
C ASN A 148 10.64 10.00 14.68
N GLN A 149 10.83 8.85 14.01
CA GLN A 149 11.83 8.72 12.94
C GLN A 149 11.51 9.61 11.73
N LEU A 150 10.24 9.77 11.37
CA LEU A 150 9.81 10.65 10.28
C LEU A 150 9.98 12.13 10.63
N LEU A 151 9.64 12.53 11.86
CA LEU A 151 9.88 13.89 12.37
C LEU A 151 11.38 14.22 12.41
N LEU A 152 12.22 13.27 12.82
CA LEU A 152 13.68 13.41 12.78
C LEU A 152 14.18 13.63 11.35
N THR A 153 13.71 12.79 10.41
CA THR A 153 14.04 12.92 8.98
C THR A 153 13.59 14.27 8.40
N GLN A 154 12.42 14.75 8.80
CA GLN A 154 11.93 16.07 8.43
C GLN A 154 12.87 17.18 8.92
N GLY A 155 13.33 17.12 10.17
CA GLY A 155 14.27 18.11 10.70
C GLY A 155 15.60 18.14 9.92
N TYR A 156 16.12 16.98 9.51
CA TYR A 156 17.30 16.92 8.65
C TYR A 156 17.05 17.47 7.25
N TRP A 157 15.87 17.22 6.69
CA TRP A 157 15.45 17.81 5.41
C TRP A 157 15.42 19.33 5.48
N ASP A 158 14.86 19.91 6.53
CA ASP A 158 14.78 21.36 6.69
C ASP A 158 16.18 21.99 6.82
N CYS A 159 17.09 21.33 7.55
CA CYS A 159 18.49 21.74 7.64
C CYS A 159 19.18 21.68 6.27
N PHE A 160 18.98 20.57 5.54
CA PHE A 160 19.50 20.37 4.19
C PHE A 160 19.08 21.50 3.24
N ILE A 161 17.78 21.78 3.17
CA ILE A 161 17.22 22.85 2.33
C ILE A 161 17.77 24.21 2.73
N ALA A 162 17.87 24.51 4.03
CA ALA A 162 18.43 25.77 4.50
C ALA A 162 19.91 25.94 4.09
N SER A 163 20.71 24.88 4.08
CA SER A 163 22.10 24.93 3.61
C SER A 163 22.19 25.17 2.09
N VAL A 164 21.31 24.54 1.31
CA VAL A 164 21.20 24.80 -0.14
C VAL A 164 20.85 26.27 -0.40
N GLU A 165 19.86 26.82 0.31
CA GLU A 165 19.42 28.21 0.16
C GLU A 165 20.53 29.21 0.55
N ARG A 166 21.38 28.87 1.52
CA ARG A 166 22.60 29.63 1.89
C ARG A 166 23.78 29.41 0.94
N ARG A 167 23.63 28.55 -0.07
CA ARG A 167 24.71 28.13 -1.00
C ARG A 167 25.89 27.43 -0.32
N ASP A 168 25.66 26.84 0.84
CA ASP A 168 26.64 25.96 1.51
C ASP A 168 26.47 24.53 1.00
N TYR A 169 26.98 24.28 -0.20
CA TYR A 169 26.80 23.00 -0.90
C TYR A 169 27.59 21.85 -0.28
N SER A 170 28.67 22.13 0.46
CA SER A 170 29.44 21.08 1.14
C SER A 170 28.60 20.49 2.26
N THR A 171 28.12 21.34 3.17
CA THR A 171 27.23 20.95 4.27
C THR A 171 25.93 20.36 3.75
N ALA A 172 25.35 20.94 2.69
CA ALA A 172 24.14 20.40 2.08
C ALA A 172 24.31 18.97 1.56
N THR A 173 25.48 18.62 1.00
CA THR A 173 25.74 17.25 0.52
C THR A 173 25.76 16.25 1.69
N GLU A 174 26.44 16.60 2.78
CA GLU A 174 26.49 15.76 4.00
C GLU A 174 25.11 15.60 4.65
N GLN A 175 24.33 16.69 4.70
CA GLN A 175 22.96 16.66 5.21
C GLN A 175 22.04 15.84 4.30
N ASN A 176 22.23 15.87 2.98
CA ASN A 176 21.48 15.06 2.03
C ASN A 176 21.70 13.55 2.24
N GLU A 177 22.95 13.14 2.50
CA GLU A 177 23.29 11.77 2.90
C GLU A 177 22.61 11.39 4.22
N THR A 178 22.59 12.30 5.18
CA THR A 178 21.88 12.07 6.46
C THR A 178 20.39 11.85 6.23
N VAL A 179 19.73 12.66 5.40
CA VAL A 179 18.32 12.46 5.02
C VAL A 179 18.12 11.08 4.36
N LEU A 180 19.02 10.65 3.47
CA LEU A 180 18.94 9.34 2.84
C LEU A 180 19.00 8.20 3.87
N VAL A 181 19.94 8.27 4.82
CA VAL A 181 20.13 7.27 5.88
C VAL A 181 18.93 7.23 6.82
N GLU A 182 18.44 8.36 7.29
CA GLU A 182 17.30 8.40 8.21
C GLU A 182 16.00 7.96 7.52
N MET A 183 15.84 8.28 6.24
CA MET A 183 14.69 7.81 5.46
C MET A 183 14.78 6.30 5.17
N ASN A 184 15.98 5.73 4.99
CA ASN A 184 16.19 4.28 4.91
C ASN A 184 15.71 3.58 6.20
N LYS A 185 16.02 4.15 7.37
CA LYS A 185 15.53 3.60 8.66
C LYS A 185 14.01 3.64 8.73
N ALA A 186 13.37 4.73 8.31
CA ALA A 186 11.90 4.81 8.27
C ALA A 186 11.27 3.72 7.39
N VAL A 187 11.86 3.45 6.22
CA VAL A 187 11.42 2.35 5.33
C VAL A 187 11.56 0.99 6.02
N GLN A 188 12.70 0.71 6.66
CA GLN A 188 12.93 -0.55 7.38
C GLN A 188 11.95 -0.73 8.55
N LEU A 189 11.60 0.34 9.26
CA LEU A 189 10.58 0.28 10.30
C LEU A 189 9.21 -0.10 9.72
N TYR A 190 8.80 0.48 8.60
CA TYR A 190 7.56 0.06 7.92
C TYR A 190 7.63 -1.39 7.42
N GLU A 191 8.75 -1.82 6.85
CA GLU A 191 8.94 -3.21 6.43
C GLU A 191 8.85 -4.19 7.61
N SER A 192 9.35 -3.80 8.80
CA SER A 192 9.25 -4.63 10.00
C SER A 192 7.81 -4.82 10.49
N LEU A 193 6.92 -3.84 10.26
CA LEU A 193 5.49 -3.98 10.55
C LEU A 193 4.83 -5.05 9.68
N VAL A 194 5.30 -5.25 8.44
CA VAL A 194 4.82 -6.34 7.56
C VAL A 194 5.13 -7.71 8.16
N HIS A 195 6.31 -7.84 8.76
CA HIS A 195 6.84 -9.14 9.20
C HIS A 195 6.40 -9.52 10.63
N GLN A 196 5.85 -8.58 11.40
CA GLN A 196 5.37 -8.81 12.77
C GLN A 196 3.87 -9.14 12.88
N LYS A 197 3.09 -8.90 11.82
CA LYS A 197 1.69 -9.35 11.72
C LYS A 197 1.63 -10.72 11.03
#